data_AF-A0AAT9G1S4-F1
#
_entry.id   AF-A0AAT9G1S4-F1
#
_cell.length_a   1.000
_cell.length_b   1.000
_cell.length_c   1.000
_cell.angle_alpha   90.00
_cell.angle_beta   90.00
_cell.angle_gamma   90.00
#
_symmetry.space_group_name_H-M   'P 1'
#
loop_
_entity.id
_entity.type
_entity.pdbx_description
1 polymer ?
#
loop_
_entity_poly.entity_id
_entity_poly.type
_entity_poly.pdbx_seq_one_letter_code
_entity_poly.pdbx_strand_id
1 'polypeptide(L)'
;MFKNLKHIKDWNFYEKIFSLIADAIITVFAINSDIPLFLKNIVWIFIIGYFILTLLRMIKIYNTHTKNIFHSDNEIKKYMRNWVNNDGHTVIISRDLSWVSLHDDTYKILLDKAQKHELSIILKKHSECACELKKYGAEIYDYSDIDYTPETRFTFIHYGRSNPRLAIGYQEGEVRKIKEFDKSGAIEYSLAEDLCTLLKKVSKK
;
A
#
# COMPACT_ATOMS: atom_id res chain seq x y z
N MET A 1 7.69 -7.42 -16.26
CA MET A 1 7.01 -8.41 -15.39
C MET A 1 8.01 -9.12 -14.46
N PHE A 2 8.98 -9.88 -14.95
CA PHE A 2 9.86 -10.69 -14.07
C PHE A 2 10.81 -9.96 -13.11
N LYS A 3 11.09 -8.65 -13.28
CA LYS A 3 12.03 -7.91 -12.42
C LYS A 3 11.61 -7.86 -10.95
N ASN A 4 10.31 -7.90 -10.65
CA ASN A 4 9.79 -7.80 -9.28
C ASN A 4 9.67 -9.18 -8.59
N LEU A 5 9.69 -10.28 -9.33
CA LEU A 5 9.54 -11.65 -8.79
C LEU A 5 10.68 -12.01 -7.83
N LYS A 6 11.91 -11.57 -8.12
CA LYS A 6 13.08 -11.80 -7.24
C LYS A 6 12.95 -11.18 -5.84
N HIS A 7 12.02 -10.24 -5.65
CA HIS A 7 11.78 -9.54 -4.38
C HIS A 7 10.55 -10.07 -3.63
N ILE A 8 9.91 -11.13 -4.14
CA ILE A 8 8.83 -11.83 -3.43
C ILE A 8 9.48 -12.94 -2.60
N LYS A 9 9.50 -12.75 -1.28
CA LYS A 9 10.02 -13.73 -0.31
C LYS A 9 8.93 -14.57 0.36
N ASP A 10 7.66 -14.29 0.06
CA ASP A 10 6.54 -14.99 0.68
C ASP A 10 6.43 -16.42 0.12
N TRP A 11 6.66 -17.42 0.97
CA TRP A 11 6.55 -18.83 0.56
C TRP A 11 5.14 -19.18 0.08
N ASN A 12 4.11 -18.58 0.67
CA ASN A 12 2.71 -18.82 0.28
C ASN A 12 2.45 -18.40 -1.17
N PHE A 13 3.20 -17.42 -1.70
CA PHE A 13 3.11 -17.03 -3.10
C PHE A 13 3.55 -18.20 -4.00
N TYR A 14 4.72 -18.78 -3.72
CA TYR A 14 5.26 -19.89 -4.51
C TYR A 14 4.41 -21.14 -4.38
N GLU A 15 3.93 -21.46 -3.18
CA GLU A 15 3.02 -22.59 -2.94
C GLU A 15 1.73 -22.46 -3.75
N LYS A 16 1.08 -21.28 -3.74
CA LYS A 16 -0.14 -21.03 -4.51
C LYS A 16 0.09 -21.12 -6.01
N ILE A 17 1.19 -20.55 -6.51
CA ILE A 17 1.54 -20.63 -7.94
C ILE A 17 1.79 -22.09 -8.33
N PHE A 18 2.54 -22.84 -7.52
CA PHE A 18 2.81 -24.25 -7.75
C PHE A 18 1.54 -25.10 -7.74
N SER A 19 0.66 -24.90 -6.75
CA SER A 19 -0.64 -25.60 -6.65
C SER A 19 -1.49 -25.35 -7.89
N LEU A 20 -1.59 -24.10 -8.38
CA LEU A 20 -2.35 -23.80 -9.59
C LEU A 20 -1.79 -24.48 -10.84
N ILE A 21 -0.46 -24.59 -10.95
CA ILE A 21 0.20 -25.30 -12.06
C ILE A 21 -0.04 -26.81 -11.95
N ALA A 22 0.10 -27.39 -10.75
CA ALA A 22 -0.13 -28.81 -10.50
C ALA A 22 -1.58 -29.20 -10.82
N ASP A 23 -2.56 -28.42 -10.37
CA ASP A 23 -3.98 -28.65 -10.65
C ASP A 23 -4.27 -28.62 -12.17
N ALA A 24 -3.65 -27.68 -12.90
CA ALA A 24 -3.78 -27.61 -14.35
C ALA A 24 -3.20 -28.86 -15.04
N ILE A 25 -2.03 -29.34 -14.60
CA ILE A 25 -1.40 -30.56 -15.13
C ILE A 25 -2.28 -31.79 -14.86
N ILE A 26 -2.75 -31.97 -13.61
CA ILE A 26 -3.62 -33.08 -13.22
C ILE A 26 -4.90 -33.08 -14.06
N THR A 27 -5.50 -31.90 -14.26
CA THR A 27 -6.72 -31.75 -15.08
C THR A 27 -6.49 -32.21 -16.52
N VAL A 28 -5.35 -31.85 -17.14
CA VAL A 28 -5.00 -32.29 -18.50
C VAL A 28 -4.75 -33.79 -18.56
N PHE A 29 -4.03 -34.36 -17.59
CA PHE A 29 -3.77 -35.81 -17.52
C PHE A 29 -5.06 -36.63 -17.32
N ALA A 30 -5.98 -36.16 -16.47
CA ALA A 30 -7.25 -36.84 -16.20
C ALA A 30 -8.15 -36.97 -17.44
N ILE A 31 -7.98 -36.08 -18.43
CA ILE A 31 -8.84 -36.00 -19.62
C ILE A 31 -8.34 -36.92 -20.76
N ASN A 32 -7.19 -37.57 -20.58
CA ASN A 32 -6.68 -38.58 -21.52
C ASN A 32 -7.41 -39.94 -21.45
N SER A 33 -8.52 -40.01 -20.70
CA SER A 33 -9.43 -41.15 -20.62
C SER A 33 -10.34 -41.30 -21.85
N ASP A 34 -10.90 -42.49 -22.08
CA ASP A 34 -11.81 -42.84 -23.18
C ASP A 34 -13.18 -42.14 -23.12
N ILE A 35 -13.19 -40.81 -23.28
CA ILE A 35 -14.40 -39.98 -23.32
C ILE A 35 -14.95 -39.94 -24.76
N PRO A 36 -16.27 -40.11 -24.96
CA PRO A 36 -16.90 -39.95 -26.28
C PRO A 36 -16.59 -38.60 -26.94
N LEU A 37 -16.41 -38.60 -28.26
CA LEU A 37 -15.93 -37.43 -29.03
C LEU A 37 -16.77 -36.15 -28.83
N PHE A 38 -18.09 -36.28 -28.71
CA PHE A 38 -18.98 -35.13 -28.46
C PHE A 38 -18.76 -34.50 -27.08
N LEU A 39 -18.60 -35.33 -26.04
CA LEU A 39 -18.30 -34.88 -24.69
C LEU A 39 -16.91 -34.24 -24.62
N LYS A 40 -15.94 -34.72 -25.43
CA LYS A 40 -14.59 -34.17 -25.51
C LYS A 40 -14.60 -32.68 -25.90
N ASN A 41 -15.44 -32.26 -26.85
CA ASN A 41 -15.55 -30.84 -27.24
C ASN A 41 -16.10 -29.96 -26.11
N ILE A 42 -17.11 -30.45 -25.37
CA ILE A 42 -17.67 -29.74 -24.21
C ILE A 42 -16.62 -29.64 -23.10
N VAL A 43 -15.92 -30.73 -22.81
CA VAL A 43 -14.84 -30.78 -21.82
C VAL A 43 -13.73 -29.78 -22.18
N TRP A 44 -13.34 -29.68 -23.45
CA TRP A 44 -12.35 -28.68 -23.90
C TRP A 44 -12.75 -27.23 -23.61
N ILE A 45 -14.03 -26.87 -23.77
CA ILE A 45 -14.53 -25.52 -23.43
C ILE A 45 -14.35 -25.25 -21.93
N PHE A 46 -14.69 -26.22 -21.08
CA PHE A 46 -14.49 -26.09 -19.63
C PHE A 46 -13.01 -26.00 -19.23
N ILE A 47 -12.12 -26.76 -19.89
CA ILE A 47 -10.66 -26.65 -19.66
C ILE A 47 -10.18 -25.24 -20.02
N ILE A 48 -10.57 -24.72 -21.17
CA ILE A 48 -10.18 -23.37 -21.61
C ILE A 48 -10.68 -22.33 -20.60
N GLY A 49 -11.94 -22.44 -20.16
CA GLY A 49 -12.50 -21.57 -19.12
C GLY A 49 -11.74 -21.66 -17.79
N TYR A 50 -11.43 -22.87 -17.33
CA TYR A 50 -10.63 -23.10 -16.12
C TYR A 50 -9.21 -22.50 -16.25
N PHE A 51 -8.58 -22.66 -17.40
CA PHE A 51 -7.25 -22.10 -17.66
C PHE A 51 -7.26 -20.57 -17.64
N ILE A 52 -8.28 -19.93 -18.26
CA ILE A 52 -8.47 -18.48 -18.21
C ILE A 52 -8.66 -18.02 -16.76
N LEU A 53 -9.52 -18.68 -15.98
CA LEU A 53 -9.73 -18.34 -14.56
C LEU A 53 -8.44 -18.49 -13.74
N THR A 54 -7.66 -19.54 -14.00
CA THR A 54 -6.37 -19.80 -13.34
C THR A 54 -5.36 -18.70 -13.68
N LEU A 55 -5.28 -18.29 -14.95
CA LEU A 55 -4.43 -17.19 -15.39
C LEU A 55 -4.83 -15.87 -14.71
N LEU A 56 -6.14 -15.56 -14.64
CA LEU A 56 -6.63 -14.37 -13.94
C LEU A 56 -6.28 -14.40 -12.44
N ARG A 57 -6.39 -15.56 -11.78
CA ARG A 57 -5.97 -15.75 -10.38
C ARG A 57 -4.47 -15.52 -10.21
N MET A 58 -3.63 -16.08 -11.09
CA MET A 58 -2.18 -15.87 -11.05
C MET A 58 -1.82 -14.39 -11.23
N ILE A 59 -2.45 -13.70 -12.19
CA ILE A 59 -2.25 -12.26 -12.39
C ILE A 59 -2.65 -11.48 -11.14
N LYS A 60 -3.79 -11.82 -10.51
CA LYS A 60 -4.24 -11.17 -9.26
C LYS A 60 -3.24 -11.37 -8.12
N ILE A 61 -2.76 -12.59 -7.91
CA ILE A 61 -1.76 -12.91 -6.88
C ILE A 61 -0.46 -12.15 -7.17
N TYR A 62 0.07 -12.24 -8.40
CA TYR A 62 1.28 -11.53 -8.82
C TYR A 62 1.15 -10.02 -8.59
N ASN A 63 0.05 -9.41 -9.01
CA ASN A 63 -0.19 -7.99 -8.79
C ASN A 63 -0.26 -7.66 -7.31
N THR A 64 -0.89 -8.49 -6.48
CA THR A 64 -0.99 -8.25 -5.03
C THR A 64 0.39 -8.25 -4.35
N HIS A 65 1.28 -9.17 -4.74
CA HIS A 65 2.62 -9.28 -4.15
C HIS A 65 3.67 -8.34 -4.77
N THR A 66 3.40 -7.78 -5.97
CA THR A 66 4.33 -6.87 -6.65
C THR A 66 3.84 -5.42 -6.74
N LYS A 67 2.61 -5.15 -6.32
CA LYS A 67 2.06 -3.80 -6.23
C LYS A 67 2.94 -2.97 -5.28
N ASN A 68 3.20 -1.72 -5.67
CA ASN A 68 3.90 -0.72 -4.87
C ASN A 68 5.30 -1.15 -4.38
N ILE A 69 6.03 -1.92 -5.20
CA ILE A 69 7.48 -2.09 -5.05
C ILE A 69 8.16 -0.97 -5.84
N PHE A 70 8.98 -0.17 -5.16
CA PHE A 70 9.64 0.99 -5.73
C PHE A 70 11.15 0.81 -5.74
N HIS A 71 11.77 1.23 -6.83
CA HIS A 71 13.21 1.15 -7.06
C HIS A 71 13.90 2.51 -7.01
N SER A 72 13.13 3.60 -6.99
CA SER A 72 13.65 4.95 -6.87
C SER A 72 12.79 5.86 -5.98
N ASP A 73 13.43 6.88 -5.43
CA ASP A 73 12.78 7.89 -4.60
C ASP A 73 11.73 8.68 -5.39
N ASN A 74 11.94 8.88 -6.69
CA ASN A 74 10.99 9.55 -7.57
C ASN A 74 9.69 8.76 -7.75
N GLU A 75 9.76 7.43 -7.84
CA GLU A 75 8.56 6.59 -7.94
C GLU A 75 7.75 6.66 -6.64
N ILE A 76 8.41 6.61 -5.48
CA ILE A 76 7.77 6.75 -4.17
C ILE A 76 7.13 8.13 -4.04
N LYS A 77 7.85 9.19 -4.42
CA LYS A 77 7.33 10.55 -4.37
C LYS A 77 6.09 10.71 -5.26
N LYS A 78 6.12 10.14 -6.47
CA LYS A 78 4.95 10.12 -7.37
C LYS A 78 3.77 9.35 -6.77
N TYR A 79 4.03 8.19 -6.16
CA TYR A 79 3.01 7.42 -5.46
C TYR A 79 2.41 8.23 -4.31
N MET A 80 3.25 8.77 -3.43
CA MET A 80 2.81 9.51 -2.25
C MET A 80 2.04 10.77 -2.63
N ARG A 81 2.47 11.48 -3.68
CA ARG A 81 1.71 12.60 -4.25
C ARG A 81 0.30 12.19 -4.65
N ASN A 82 0.16 11.08 -5.38
CA ASN A 82 -1.15 10.57 -5.79
C ASN A 82 -1.97 10.08 -4.59
N TRP A 83 -1.31 9.46 -3.60
CA TRP A 83 -1.96 9.01 -2.37
C TRP A 83 -2.54 10.18 -1.60
N VAL A 84 -1.76 11.23 -1.34
CA VAL A 84 -2.25 12.40 -0.60
C VAL A 84 -3.17 13.30 -1.42
N ASN A 85 -3.21 13.17 -2.75
CA ASN A 85 -4.17 13.87 -3.63
C ASN A 85 -5.56 13.19 -3.67
N ASN A 86 -5.99 12.64 -2.55
CA ASN A 86 -7.38 12.24 -2.34
C ASN A 86 -8.08 13.34 -1.55
N ASP A 87 -9.40 13.45 -1.65
CA ASP A 87 -10.18 14.40 -0.86
C ASP A 87 -10.21 14.02 0.63
N GLY A 88 -10.63 14.93 1.49
CA GLY A 88 -10.80 14.64 2.92
C GLY A 88 -9.51 14.67 3.74
N HIS A 89 -9.66 14.32 5.01
CA HIS A 89 -8.60 14.46 6.00
C HIS A 89 -7.45 13.46 5.74
N THR A 90 -6.26 14.01 5.55
CA THR A 90 -5.00 13.27 5.44
C THR A 90 -4.23 13.37 6.75
N VAL A 91 -3.76 12.25 7.27
CA VAL A 91 -2.90 12.20 8.46
C VAL A 91 -1.56 11.57 8.08
N ILE A 92 -0.47 12.32 8.19
CA ILE A 92 0.88 11.87 7.80
C ILE A 92 1.72 11.64 9.05
N ILE A 93 2.21 10.42 9.23
CA ILE A 93 3.21 10.08 10.25
C ILE A 93 4.55 9.94 9.54
N SER A 94 5.48 10.84 9.88
CA SER A 94 6.80 10.89 9.27
C SER A 94 7.87 11.16 10.33
N ARG A 95 9.14 10.99 9.95
CA ARG A 95 10.27 11.41 10.80
C ARG A 95 10.50 12.92 10.66
N ASP A 96 10.56 13.40 9.43
CA ASP A 96 11.01 14.74 9.05
C ASP A 96 10.28 15.35 7.84
N LEU A 97 9.41 14.59 7.16
CA LEU A 97 8.75 15.00 5.91
C LEU A 97 9.73 15.34 4.76
N SER A 98 10.96 14.80 4.79
CA SER A 98 12.04 15.12 3.83
C SER A 98 11.74 14.80 2.37
N TRP A 99 10.68 14.02 2.09
CA TRP A 99 10.25 13.68 0.74
C TRP A 99 9.41 14.77 0.06
N VAL A 100 9.02 15.83 0.79
CA VAL A 100 8.28 16.99 0.27
C VAL A 100 9.22 18.19 0.20
N SER A 101 9.31 18.82 -0.96
CA SER A 101 10.08 20.06 -1.15
C SER A 101 9.13 21.24 -1.22
N LEU A 102 9.53 22.39 -0.67
CA LEU A 102 8.76 23.62 -0.81
C LEU A 102 8.50 23.92 -2.29
N HIS A 103 7.29 24.40 -2.58
CA HIS A 103 6.80 24.78 -3.91
C HIS A 103 6.68 23.64 -4.94
N ASP A 104 6.93 22.38 -4.57
CA ASP A 104 6.64 21.25 -5.45
C ASP A 104 5.13 20.93 -5.51
N ASP A 105 4.73 20.05 -6.44
CA ASP A 105 3.32 19.69 -6.61
C ASP A 105 2.71 19.04 -5.36
N THR A 106 3.50 18.26 -4.62
CA THR A 106 3.04 17.61 -3.39
C THR A 106 2.81 18.67 -2.31
N TYR A 107 3.72 19.63 -2.18
CA TYR A 107 3.55 20.76 -1.28
C TYR A 107 2.27 21.53 -1.59
N LYS A 108 1.98 21.82 -2.87
CA LYS A 108 0.73 22.49 -3.26
C LYS A 108 -0.52 21.72 -2.83
N ILE A 109 -0.51 20.39 -2.99
CA ILE A 109 -1.61 19.53 -2.53
C ILE A 109 -1.75 19.59 -1.00
N LEU A 110 -0.64 19.49 -0.26
CA LEU A 110 -0.66 19.57 1.20
C LEU A 110 -1.09 20.96 1.68
N LEU A 111 -0.71 22.01 0.97
CA LEU A 111 -1.10 23.40 1.27
C LEU A 111 -2.61 23.59 1.11
N ASP A 112 -3.20 23.10 0.01
CA ASP A 112 -4.65 23.11 -0.20
C ASP A 112 -5.39 22.37 0.93
N LYS A 113 -4.86 21.21 1.35
CA LYS A 113 -5.41 20.48 2.50
C LYS A 113 -5.26 21.20 3.82
N ALA A 114 -4.13 21.85 4.05
CA ALA A 114 -3.89 22.65 5.25
C ALA A 114 -4.92 23.79 5.34
N GLN A 115 -5.15 24.50 4.24
CA GLN A 115 -6.12 25.59 4.14
C GLN A 115 -7.57 25.14 4.39
N LYS A 116 -7.87 23.89 4.05
CA LYS A 116 -9.18 23.25 4.32
C LYS A 116 -9.29 22.64 5.72
N HIS A 117 -8.25 22.74 6.55
CA HIS A 117 -8.14 22.04 7.84
C HIS A 117 -8.26 20.52 7.72
N GLU A 118 -7.86 19.96 6.58
CA GLU A 118 -7.90 18.53 6.25
C GLU A 118 -6.49 17.89 6.28
N LEU A 119 -5.54 18.48 7.01
CA LEU A 119 -4.18 17.96 7.12
C LEU A 119 -3.72 17.93 8.58
N SER A 120 -3.35 16.73 9.05
CA SER A 120 -2.58 16.56 10.27
C SER A 120 -1.23 15.91 9.95
N ILE A 121 -0.15 16.42 10.51
CA ILE A 121 1.20 15.85 10.37
C ILE A 121 1.77 15.59 11.75
N ILE A 122 2.25 14.37 11.94
CA ILE A 122 2.89 13.90 13.18
C ILE A 122 4.36 13.62 12.83
N LEU A 123 5.28 14.32 13.47
CA LEU A 123 6.70 14.33 13.12
C LEU A 123 7.61 14.43 14.34
N LYS A 124 8.82 13.86 14.24
CA LYS A 124 9.83 13.94 15.31
C LYS A 124 10.63 15.24 15.26
N LYS A 125 10.86 15.76 14.06
CA LYS A 125 11.66 16.95 13.83
C LYS A 125 10.94 17.88 12.90
N HIS A 126 10.68 19.10 13.36
CA HIS A 126 10.13 20.17 12.52
C HIS A 126 11.00 20.39 11.29
N SER A 127 10.38 20.26 10.12
CA SER A 127 10.94 20.72 8.86
C SER A 127 10.34 22.07 8.48
N GLU A 128 11.06 22.84 7.68
CA GLU A 128 10.60 24.12 7.15
C GLU A 128 9.22 23.97 6.48
N CYS A 129 9.03 22.90 5.69
CA CYS A 129 7.77 22.54 5.07
C CYS A 129 6.62 22.38 6.09
N ALA A 130 6.84 21.66 7.19
CA ALA A 130 5.82 21.48 8.21
C ALA A 130 5.47 22.80 8.93
N CYS A 131 6.48 23.64 9.18
CA CYS A 131 6.28 24.97 9.76
C CYS A 131 5.42 25.86 8.85
N GLU A 132 5.69 25.86 7.54
CA GLU A 132 4.87 26.59 6.56
C GLU A 132 3.44 26.07 6.54
N LEU A 133 3.24 24.75 6.43
CA LEU A 133 1.90 24.15 6.42
C LEU A 133 1.10 24.47 7.70
N LYS A 134 1.76 24.55 8.87
CA LYS A 134 1.13 24.97 10.13
C LYS A 134 0.50 26.36 10.03
N LYS A 135 1.19 27.32 9.39
CA LYS A 135 0.69 28.69 9.20
C LYS A 135 -0.60 28.73 8.39
N TYR A 136 -0.81 27.75 7.52
CA TYR A 136 -1.99 27.65 6.65
C TYR A 136 -3.09 26.74 7.22
N GLY A 137 -2.98 26.29 8.48
CA GLY A 137 -4.06 25.58 9.15
C GLY A 137 -3.86 24.06 9.29
N ALA A 138 -2.69 23.52 8.91
CA ALA A 138 -2.36 22.13 9.19
C ALA A 138 -2.14 21.91 10.70
N GLU A 139 -2.67 20.82 11.24
CA GLU A 139 -2.36 20.40 12.61
C GLU A 139 -1.00 19.72 12.64
N ILE A 140 -0.05 20.28 13.39
CA ILE A 140 1.28 19.68 13.55
C ILE A 140 1.43 19.15 14.97
N TYR A 141 1.79 17.89 15.09
CA TYR A 141 2.07 17.21 16.35
C TYR A 141 3.55 16.82 16.40
N ASP A 142 4.28 17.36 17.38
CA ASP A 142 5.69 17.05 17.57
C ASP A 142 5.88 16.03 18.71
N TYR A 143 6.49 14.88 18.39
CA TYR A 143 6.84 13.83 19.36
C TYR A 143 8.34 13.79 19.68
N SER A 144 9.06 14.89 19.46
CA SER A 144 10.50 15.04 19.73
C SER A 144 10.94 14.69 21.15
N ASP A 145 10.09 14.89 22.15
CA ASP A 145 10.40 14.62 23.58
C ASP A 145 10.48 13.12 23.93
N ILE A 146 10.13 12.24 23.00
CA ILE A 146 10.13 10.80 23.23
C ILE A 146 11.41 10.21 22.64
N ASP A 147 12.08 9.41 23.45
CA ASP A 147 13.23 8.62 23.00
C ASP A 147 12.79 7.37 22.21
N TYR A 148 11.89 7.58 21.26
CA TYR A 148 11.39 6.57 20.34
C TYR A 148 11.12 7.21 18.99
N THR A 149 11.44 6.49 17.92
CA THR A 149 11.10 6.90 16.55
C THR A 149 10.53 5.68 15.84
N PRO A 150 9.24 5.71 15.43
CA PRO A 150 8.72 4.64 14.61
C PRO A 150 9.58 4.44 13.36
N GLU A 151 10.04 3.23 13.11
CA GLU A 151 10.77 2.91 11.88
C GLU A 151 9.85 3.01 10.66
N THR A 152 8.61 2.54 10.83
CA THR A 152 7.57 2.57 9.81
C THR A 152 6.95 3.96 9.73
N ARG A 153 6.90 4.48 8.49
CA ARG A 153 6.15 5.70 8.17
C ARG A 153 4.82 5.29 7.57
N PHE A 154 3.77 6.03 7.88
CA PHE A 154 2.46 5.72 7.34
C PHE A 154 1.59 6.96 7.16
N THR A 155 0.66 6.87 6.22
CA THR A 155 -0.22 7.96 5.85
C THR A 155 -1.65 7.46 5.71
N PHE A 156 -2.55 8.05 6.48
CA PHE A 156 -3.99 7.89 6.31
C PHE A 156 -4.54 8.89 5.29
N ILE A 157 -5.51 8.44 4.51
CA ILE A 157 -6.41 9.28 3.71
C ILE A 157 -7.84 8.97 4.09
N HIS A 158 -8.74 9.94 3.84
CA HIS A 158 -10.14 9.85 4.27
C HIS A 158 -10.28 9.57 5.78
N TYR A 159 -9.33 10.03 6.59
CA TYR A 159 -9.31 9.78 8.04
C TYR A 159 -10.59 10.32 8.69
N GLY A 160 -11.22 9.53 9.56
CA GLY A 160 -12.50 9.88 10.18
C GLY A 160 -13.74 9.77 9.28
N ARG A 161 -13.60 9.35 8.00
CA ARG A 161 -14.73 9.09 7.09
C ARG A 161 -15.10 7.59 7.07
N SER A 162 -16.11 7.22 6.28
CA SER A 162 -16.62 5.85 6.17
C SER A 162 -15.67 4.88 5.47
N ASN A 163 -14.76 5.37 4.64
CA ASN A 163 -13.80 4.53 3.89
C ASN A 163 -12.35 5.02 4.07
N PRO A 164 -11.80 5.00 5.29
CA PRO A 164 -10.43 5.45 5.52
C PRO A 164 -9.45 4.39 5.02
N ARG A 165 -8.34 4.85 4.43
CA ARG A 165 -7.30 4.00 3.88
C ARG A 165 -5.94 4.39 4.44
N LEU A 166 -5.07 3.40 4.58
CA LEU A 166 -3.75 3.52 5.17
C LEU A 166 -2.69 3.05 4.18
N ALA A 167 -1.64 3.84 4.00
CA ALA A 167 -0.42 3.42 3.33
C ALA A 167 0.70 3.28 4.37
N ILE A 168 1.34 2.11 4.45
CA ILE A 168 2.52 1.87 5.30
C ILE A 168 3.74 1.64 4.42
N GLY A 169 4.73 2.53 4.53
CA GLY A 169 6.01 2.40 3.86
C GLY A 169 7.04 1.67 4.73
N TYR A 170 7.70 0.67 4.16
CA TYR A 170 8.76 -0.10 4.81
C TYR A 170 9.83 -0.53 3.79
N GLN A 171 11.01 -0.86 4.31
CA GLN A 171 12.11 -1.37 3.50
C GLN A 171 12.19 -2.90 3.62
N GLU A 172 12.33 -3.59 2.50
CA GLU A 172 12.50 -5.05 2.47
C GLU A 172 13.72 -5.40 1.61
N GLY A 173 14.86 -5.62 2.27
CA GLY A 173 16.15 -5.72 1.59
C GLY A 173 16.54 -4.40 0.90
N GLU A 174 16.79 -4.46 -0.40
CA GLU A 174 17.20 -3.29 -1.20
C GLU A 174 16.03 -2.49 -1.78
N VAL A 175 14.80 -2.99 -1.66
CA VAL A 175 13.61 -2.32 -2.23
C VAL A 175 12.75 -1.67 -1.16
N ARG A 176 12.11 -0.57 -1.53
CA ARG A 176 11.12 0.10 -0.70
C ARG A 176 9.73 -0.32 -1.14
N LYS A 177 8.87 -0.68 -0.20
CA LYS A 177 7.51 -1.14 -0.47
C LYS A 177 6.50 -0.27 0.26
N ILE A 178 5.33 -0.09 -0.33
CA ILE A 178 4.18 0.51 0.35
C ILE A 178 3.00 -0.45 0.32
N LYS A 179 2.56 -0.91 1.49
CA LYS A 179 1.32 -1.69 1.62
C LYS A 179 0.15 -0.75 1.88
N GLU A 180 -0.94 -0.99 1.16
CA GLU A 180 -2.21 -0.28 1.35
C GLU A 180 -3.16 -1.17 2.16
N PHE A 181 -3.84 -0.59 3.13
CA PHE A 181 -4.84 -1.25 3.96
C PHE A 181 -6.11 -0.41 4.01
N ASP A 182 -7.25 -1.08 3.92
CA ASP A 182 -8.54 -0.48 4.25
C ASP A 182 -8.87 -0.80 5.71
N LYS A 183 -9.77 -0.04 6.34
CA LYS A 183 -10.11 -0.23 7.76
C LYS A 183 -10.72 -1.61 8.09
N SER A 184 -11.40 -2.23 7.14
CA SER A 184 -12.07 -3.51 7.36
C SER A 184 -11.06 -4.66 7.45
N GLY A 185 -10.91 -5.25 8.63
CA GLY A 185 -10.21 -6.52 8.83
C GLY A 185 -8.68 -6.49 8.80
N ALA A 186 -8.06 -5.31 8.78
CA ALA A 186 -6.60 -5.16 8.83
C ALA A 186 -6.12 -4.79 10.25
N ILE A 187 -5.38 -5.68 10.90
CA ILE A 187 -4.76 -5.43 12.22
C ILE A 187 -3.79 -4.25 12.11
N GLU A 188 -3.07 -4.15 10.99
CA GLU A 188 -2.14 -3.08 10.68
C GLU A 188 -2.81 -1.70 10.68
N TYR A 189 -4.05 -1.62 10.20
CA TYR A 189 -4.82 -0.38 10.26
C TYR A 189 -5.08 0.02 11.71
N SER A 190 -5.57 -0.91 12.53
CA SER A 190 -5.92 -0.65 13.93
C SER A 190 -4.69 -0.24 14.74
N LEU A 191 -3.57 -0.96 14.57
CA LEU A 191 -2.31 -0.63 15.24
C LEU A 191 -1.75 0.74 14.81
N ALA A 192 -1.86 1.10 13.54
CA ALA A 192 -1.45 2.42 13.06
C ALA A 192 -2.36 3.54 13.61
N GLU A 193 -3.67 3.28 13.76
CA GLU A 193 -4.63 4.22 14.34
C GLU A 193 -4.36 4.42 15.84
N ASP A 194 -4.04 3.35 16.56
CA ASP A 194 -3.60 3.38 17.96
C ASP A 194 -2.28 4.12 18.13
N LEU A 195 -1.28 3.83 17.29
CA LEU A 195 0.02 4.52 17.32
C LEU A 195 -0.13 6.01 16.97
N CYS A 196 -0.97 6.35 15.98
CA CYS A 196 -1.31 7.73 15.65
C CYS A 196 -1.92 8.45 16.86
N THR A 197 -2.90 7.81 17.52
CA THR A 197 -3.57 8.36 18.70
C THR A 197 -2.61 8.51 19.88
N LEU A 198 -1.77 7.52 20.12
CA LEU A 198 -0.73 7.56 21.14
C LEU A 198 0.18 8.75 20.90
N LEU A 199 0.79 8.85 19.71
CA LEU A 199 1.71 9.93 19.34
C LEU A 199 1.06 11.31 19.47
N LYS A 200 -0.21 11.48 19.11
CA LYS A 200 -0.95 12.74 19.33
C LYS A 200 -1.13 13.11 20.80
N LYS A 201 -1.29 12.12 21.69
CA LYS A 201 -1.48 12.35 23.14
C LYS A 201 -0.19 12.77 23.84
N VAL A 202 0.93 12.21 23.41
CA VAL A 202 2.27 12.47 23.98
C VAL A 202 2.97 13.65 23.31
N SER A 203 2.51 14.06 22.12
CA SER A 203 3.07 15.19 21.39
C SER A 203 2.69 16.54 21.99
N LYS A 204 3.56 17.52 21.80
CA LYS A 204 3.23 18.93 21.96
C LYS A 204 2.47 19.43 20.71
N LYS A 205 1.45 20.27 20.92
CA LYS A 205 0.73 20.97 19.84
C LYS A 205 1.43 22.27 19.46
#